data_AF-A0A7S3AKY5-F1
#
_entry.id   AF-A0A7S3AKY5-F1
#
_cell.length_a   1.000
_cell.length_b   1.000
_cell.length_c   1.000
_cell.angle_alpha   90.00
_cell.angle_beta   90.00
_cell.angle_gamma   90.00
#
_symmetry.space_group_name_H-M   'P 1'
#
loop_
_entity.id
_entity.type
_entity.pdbx_description
1 polymer ?
#
loop_
_entity_poly.entity_id
_entity_poly.type
_entity_poly.pdbx_seq_one_letter_code
_entity_poly.pdbx_strand_id
1 'polypeptide(L)'
;PNGLGGMWSVDPPPPPSLLSEEYRFVFTKVRGGVGWAHIQLQEVRLYGANASMPLSIASISNPGGASPTNQPPADAIDGDLTTPGSKWLDLNFGEVGNSTLLLRMASPQVVAAYGLMTANDVERRDPVSWEFSRNVEGEWVVMDTQDDFPAPMARQTWYSVTLPSMGFALYSP
;
A
#
# COMPACT_ATOMS: atom_id res chain seq x y z
N PRO A 1 11.76 62.62 -6.56
CA PRO A 1 12.69 61.47 -6.56
C PRO A 1 12.33 60.48 -5.43
N ASN A 2 12.30 59.20 -5.80
CA ASN A 2 12.26 57.98 -4.96
C ASN A 2 10.85 57.62 -4.47
N GLY A 3 10.19 56.56 -4.95
CA GLY A 3 10.66 55.33 -5.59
C GLY A 3 10.05 54.16 -4.81
N LEU A 4 9.04 53.52 -5.39
CA LEU A 4 8.25 52.42 -4.84
C LEU A 4 9.14 51.22 -4.49
N GLY A 5 9.10 50.76 -3.24
CA GLY A 5 9.70 49.50 -2.80
C GLY A 5 8.63 48.51 -2.38
N GLY A 6 7.94 47.92 -3.37
CA GLY A 6 7.04 46.79 -3.12
C GLY A 6 7.86 45.61 -2.63
N MET A 7 7.66 45.22 -1.37
CA MET A 7 8.15 43.95 -0.85
C MET A 7 7.42 42.85 -1.63
N TRP A 8 8.15 42.15 -2.49
CA TRP A 8 7.68 40.91 -3.09
C TRP A 8 7.52 39.89 -1.96
N SER A 9 6.31 39.79 -1.42
CA SER A 9 5.92 38.63 -0.62
C SER A 9 5.84 37.47 -1.61
N VAL A 10 6.87 36.64 -1.66
CA VAL A 10 6.75 35.32 -2.27
C VAL A 10 5.74 34.57 -1.39
N ASP A 11 4.56 34.30 -1.94
CA ASP A 11 3.60 33.45 -1.25
C ASP A 11 4.29 32.13 -0.90
N PRO A 12 4.09 31.61 0.33
CA PRO A 12 4.60 30.29 0.66
C PRO A 12 4.05 29.27 -0.35
N PRO A 13 4.85 28.27 -0.75
CA PRO A 13 4.36 27.23 -1.65
C PRO A 13 3.08 26.62 -1.06
N PRO A 14 2.07 26.32 -1.89
CA PRO A 14 0.87 25.66 -1.42
C PRO A 14 1.23 24.35 -0.71
N PRO A 15 0.50 23.95 0.34
CA PRO A 15 0.76 22.70 1.03
C PRO A 15 0.70 21.52 0.03
N PRO A 16 1.54 20.48 0.21
CA PRO A 16 1.54 19.33 -0.68
C PRO A 16 0.14 18.72 -0.80
N SER A 17 -0.26 18.37 -2.03
CA SER A 17 -1.55 17.73 -2.28
C SER A 17 -1.68 16.44 -1.47
N LEU A 18 -2.83 16.25 -0.83
CA LEU A 18 -3.17 14.98 -0.20
C LEU A 18 -3.67 13.93 -1.20
N LEU A 19 -4.04 14.36 -2.42
CA LEU A 19 -4.47 13.50 -3.50
C LEU A 19 -3.26 12.87 -4.17
N SER A 20 -3.36 11.57 -4.46
CA SER A 20 -2.43 10.87 -5.32
C SER A 20 -3.16 9.88 -6.22
N GLU A 21 -2.63 9.65 -7.42
CA GLU A 21 -3.02 8.53 -8.28
C GLU A 21 -2.20 7.28 -8.01
N GLU A 22 -1.05 7.40 -7.34
CA GLU A 22 -0.10 6.29 -7.19
C GLU A 22 0.25 6.07 -5.73
N TYR A 23 0.08 4.83 -5.30
CA TYR A 23 0.39 4.35 -3.97
C TYR A 23 1.27 3.12 -4.08
N ARG A 24 2.11 2.86 -3.08
CA ARG A 24 2.89 1.63 -3.05
C ARG A 24 2.95 1.04 -1.65
N PHE A 25 2.96 -0.28 -1.61
CA PHE A 25 3.51 -1.04 -0.49
C PHE A 25 4.91 -1.49 -0.84
N VAL A 26 5.86 -1.32 0.07
CA VAL A 26 7.17 -1.98 0.04
C VAL A 26 7.23 -2.93 1.22
N PHE A 27 7.01 -4.22 0.96
CA PHE A 27 7.06 -5.26 1.98
C PHE A 27 8.50 -5.69 2.23
N THR A 28 8.90 -5.76 3.50
CA THR A 28 10.28 -6.03 3.92
C THR A 28 10.42 -7.26 4.80
N LYS A 29 9.31 -7.78 5.34
CA LYS A 29 9.30 -8.99 6.18
C LYS A 29 7.98 -9.74 6.03
N VAL A 30 8.08 -11.07 5.99
CA VAL A 30 6.95 -11.98 6.19
C VAL A 30 7.10 -12.73 7.51
N ARG A 31 6.00 -13.29 8.01
CA ARG A 31 5.95 -14.03 9.29
C ARG A 31 7.07 -15.07 9.45
N GLY A 32 7.42 -15.78 8.37
CA GLY A 32 8.47 -16.80 8.35
C GLY A 32 9.90 -16.29 8.31
N GLY A 33 10.12 -14.98 8.29
CA GLY A 33 11.42 -14.35 8.03
C GLY A 33 11.79 -14.32 6.54
N VAL A 34 12.87 -13.62 6.20
CA VAL A 34 13.20 -13.28 4.80
C VAL A 34 13.94 -14.38 4.02
N GLY A 35 14.78 -15.20 4.65
CA GLY A 35 15.83 -15.97 3.96
C GLY A 35 15.40 -17.04 2.94
N TRP A 36 14.12 -17.44 2.89
CA TRP A 36 13.55 -18.42 1.91
C TRP A 36 12.04 -18.20 1.70
N ALA A 37 11.59 -16.97 1.89
CA ALA A 37 10.17 -16.65 1.87
C ALA A 37 9.68 -16.26 0.47
N HIS A 38 8.50 -16.74 0.13
CA HIS A 38 7.65 -16.05 -0.83
C HIS A 38 6.73 -15.11 -0.05
N ILE A 39 6.10 -14.16 -0.73
CA ILE A 39 5.09 -13.28 -0.13
C ILE A 39 3.78 -13.44 -0.86
N GLN A 40 2.66 -13.36 -0.13
CA GLN A 40 1.34 -13.53 -0.73
C GLN A 40 0.28 -12.69 -0.03
N LEU A 41 -0.72 -12.27 -0.80
CA LEU A 41 -1.93 -11.61 -0.30
C LEU A 41 -3.13 -12.10 -1.10
N GLN A 42 -4.25 -12.33 -0.40
CA GLN A 42 -5.54 -12.56 -1.06
C GLN A 42 -6.01 -11.26 -1.71
N GLU A 43 -6.01 -10.16 -0.96
CA GLU A 43 -6.66 -8.92 -1.36
C GLU A 43 -6.01 -7.73 -0.64
N VAL A 44 -6.00 -6.59 -1.33
CA VAL A 44 -5.62 -5.27 -0.83
C VAL A 44 -6.80 -4.32 -1.05
N ARG A 45 -7.20 -3.60 0.00
CA ARG A 45 -8.20 -2.52 -0.09
C ARG A 45 -7.64 -1.22 0.43
N LEU A 46 -7.94 -0.14 -0.27
CA LEU A 46 -7.64 1.23 0.17
C LEU A 46 -8.95 1.93 0.54
N TYR A 47 -8.92 2.80 1.54
CA TYR A 47 -10.09 3.51 2.05
C TYR A 47 -9.81 5.00 2.18
N GLY A 48 -10.78 5.82 1.82
CA GLY A 48 -10.76 7.26 2.11
C GLY A 48 -11.14 7.56 3.55
N ALA A 49 -11.00 8.82 3.97
CA ALA A 49 -11.43 9.26 5.29
C ALA A 49 -12.95 9.04 5.46
N ASN A 50 -13.35 8.32 6.51
CA ASN A 50 -14.75 7.98 6.80
C ASN A 50 -15.46 7.15 5.72
N ALA A 51 -14.72 6.49 4.82
CA ALA A 51 -15.31 5.65 3.79
C ALA A 51 -15.70 4.27 4.34
N SER A 52 -16.96 3.88 4.19
CA SER A 52 -17.43 2.52 4.52
C SER A 52 -17.16 1.51 3.39
N MET A 53 -16.78 1.99 2.21
CA MET A 53 -16.49 1.20 1.01
C MET A 53 -15.04 1.44 0.55
N PRO A 54 -14.39 0.42 -0.04
CA PRO A 54 -13.06 0.59 -0.58
C PRO A 54 -13.06 1.54 -1.80
N LEU A 55 -11.96 2.28 -1.95
CA LEU A 55 -11.67 3.11 -3.12
C LEU A 55 -11.36 2.22 -4.34
N SER A 56 -11.68 2.72 -5.53
CA SER A 56 -11.40 2.01 -6.79
C SER A 56 -9.92 2.11 -7.18
N ILE A 57 -9.24 0.96 -7.15
CA ILE A 57 -7.90 0.78 -7.71
C ILE A 57 -8.08 0.36 -9.17
N ALA A 58 -7.48 1.09 -10.11
CA ALA A 58 -7.57 0.80 -11.54
C ALA A 58 -6.60 -0.30 -11.97
N SER A 59 -5.40 -0.31 -11.40
CA SER A 59 -4.42 -1.36 -11.66
C SER A 59 -3.44 -1.52 -10.52
N ILE A 60 -2.81 -2.69 -10.48
CA ILE A 60 -1.73 -3.02 -9.55
C ILE A 60 -0.64 -3.78 -10.29
N SER A 61 0.61 -3.53 -9.93
CA SER A 61 1.78 -4.19 -10.50
C SER A 61 2.79 -4.55 -9.42
N ASN A 62 3.70 -5.47 -9.73
CA ASN A 62 4.75 -5.93 -8.82
C ASN A 62 6.12 -5.77 -9.50
N PRO A 63 6.67 -4.54 -9.57
CA PRO A 63 7.94 -4.28 -10.23
C PRO A 63 9.07 -5.05 -9.54
N GLY A 64 9.84 -5.80 -10.32
CA GLY A 64 10.94 -6.64 -9.83
C GLY A 64 10.51 -7.98 -9.20
N GLY A 65 9.20 -8.20 -9.02
CA GLY A 65 8.68 -9.47 -8.50
C GLY A 65 8.59 -10.58 -9.54
N ALA A 66 8.45 -11.80 -9.05
CA ALA A 66 8.35 -13.02 -9.85
C ALA A 66 7.04 -13.77 -9.54
N SER A 67 5.92 -13.22 -10.01
CA SER A 67 4.61 -13.87 -9.87
C SER A 67 4.40 -14.96 -10.93
N PRO A 68 3.84 -16.13 -10.58
CA PRO A 68 3.40 -17.10 -11.57
C PRO A 68 2.17 -16.56 -12.33
N THR A 69 1.92 -17.08 -13.53
CA THR A 69 0.89 -16.57 -14.44
C THR A 69 -0.54 -16.64 -13.89
N ASN A 70 -0.79 -17.56 -12.95
CA ASN A 70 -2.10 -17.78 -12.34
C ASN A 70 -2.25 -17.14 -10.95
N GLN A 71 -1.26 -16.37 -10.47
CA GLN A 71 -1.32 -15.61 -9.21
C GLN A 71 -0.70 -14.22 -9.39
N PRO A 72 -1.10 -13.48 -10.45
CA PRO A 72 -0.53 -12.19 -10.78
C PRO A 72 -0.88 -11.14 -9.72
N PRO A 73 -0.25 -9.95 -9.76
CA PRO A 73 -0.60 -8.84 -8.87
C PRO A 73 -2.08 -8.45 -8.94
N ALA A 74 -2.72 -8.59 -10.11
CA ALA A 74 -4.11 -8.24 -10.32
C ALA A 74 -5.09 -9.01 -9.42
N ASP A 75 -4.74 -10.23 -9.01
CA ASP A 75 -5.56 -11.04 -8.10
C ASP A 75 -5.62 -10.42 -6.69
N ALA A 76 -4.71 -9.50 -6.34
CA ALA A 76 -4.82 -8.78 -5.06
C ALA A 76 -5.87 -7.66 -5.07
N ILE A 77 -6.54 -7.39 -6.19
CA ILE A 77 -7.58 -6.36 -6.31
C ILE A 77 -8.81 -6.83 -7.10
N ASP A 78 -8.98 -8.14 -7.29
CA ASP A 78 -10.03 -8.72 -8.13
C ASP A 78 -11.39 -8.81 -7.41
N GLY A 79 -11.42 -8.61 -6.10
CA GLY A 79 -12.61 -8.71 -5.26
C GLY A 79 -13.00 -10.15 -4.91
N ASP A 80 -12.20 -11.14 -5.31
CA ASP A 80 -12.39 -12.53 -4.93
C ASP A 80 -11.71 -12.80 -3.59
N LEU A 81 -12.53 -12.91 -2.55
CA LEU A 81 -12.04 -13.08 -1.18
C LEU A 81 -11.91 -14.55 -0.77
N THR A 82 -12.38 -15.48 -1.61
CA THR A 82 -12.67 -16.86 -1.15
C THR A 82 -12.14 -17.96 -2.05
N THR A 83 -11.91 -17.71 -3.34
CA THR A 83 -11.44 -18.76 -4.26
C THR A 83 -10.00 -19.15 -3.95
N PRO A 84 -9.73 -20.42 -3.62
CA PRO A 84 -8.37 -20.89 -3.39
C PRO A 84 -7.50 -20.64 -4.63
N GLY A 85 -6.45 -19.85 -4.45
CA GLY A 85 -5.47 -19.59 -5.51
C GLY A 85 -5.73 -18.34 -6.35
N SER A 86 -6.90 -17.68 -6.27
CA SER A 86 -6.97 -16.24 -6.60
C SER A 86 -6.20 -15.55 -5.48
N LYS A 87 -5.00 -15.09 -5.78
CA LYS A 87 -4.14 -14.36 -4.85
C LYS A 87 -2.97 -13.80 -5.62
N TRP A 88 -2.40 -12.72 -5.14
CA TRP A 88 -1.04 -12.38 -5.55
C TRP A 88 -0.03 -13.25 -4.81
N LEU A 89 0.95 -13.76 -5.55
CA LEU A 89 2.13 -14.44 -5.03
C LEU A 89 3.38 -13.87 -5.69
N ASP A 90 4.41 -13.58 -4.90
CA ASP A 90 5.74 -13.27 -5.42
C ASP A 90 6.77 -14.27 -4.88
N LEU A 91 7.36 -15.02 -5.82
CA LEU A 91 8.25 -16.13 -5.54
C LEU A 91 9.68 -15.71 -5.20
N ASN A 92 10.13 -14.53 -5.63
CA ASN A 92 11.52 -14.10 -5.44
C ASN A 92 11.73 -13.22 -4.19
N PHE A 93 10.69 -12.97 -3.38
CA PHE A 93 10.77 -12.13 -2.18
C PHE A 93 11.98 -12.44 -1.29
N GLY A 94 12.26 -13.71 -1.02
CA GLY A 94 13.38 -14.11 -0.14
C GLY A 94 14.76 -13.95 -0.78
N GLU A 95 14.83 -13.96 -2.11
CA GLU A 95 16.06 -13.69 -2.86
C GLU A 95 16.34 -12.19 -2.96
N VAL A 96 15.29 -11.39 -3.25
CA VAL A 96 15.38 -9.93 -3.38
C VAL A 96 15.44 -9.23 -2.02
N GLY A 97 14.84 -9.82 -0.99
CA GLY A 97 14.74 -9.27 0.37
C GLY A 97 13.59 -8.26 0.56
N ASN A 98 12.84 -7.94 -0.49
CA ASN A 98 11.63 -7.12 -0.44
C ASN A 98 10.71 -7.45 -1.61
N SER A 99 9.47 -6.96 -1.56
CA SER A 99 8.57 -6.95 -2.72
C SER A 99 7.70 -5.70 -2.71
N THR A 100 7.47 -5.12 -3.88
CA THR A 100 6.70 -3.88 -4.04
C THR A 100 5.38 -4.16 -4.74
N LEU A 101 4.26 -3.75 -4.17
CA LEU A 101 3.00 -3.58 -4.91
C LEU A 101 2.83 -2.10 -5.24
N LEU A 102 2.75 -1.76 -6.53
CA LEU A 102 2.47 -0.42 -7.03
C LEU A 102 1.03 -0.36 -7.51
N LEU A 103 0.22 0.47 -6.86
CA LEU A 103 -1.21 0.64 -7.08
C LEU A 103 -1.46 1.96 -7.80
N ARG A 104 -2.28 1.92 -8.84
CA ARG A 104 -2.80 3.09 -9.53
C ARG A 104 -4.29 3.22 -9.30
N MET A 105 -4.72 4.37 -8.80
CA MET A 105 -6.12 4.70 -8.56
C MET A 105 -6.84 5.02 -9.87
N ALA A 106 -8.16 4.81 -9.93
CA ALA A 106 -8.97 5.19 -11.09
C ALA A 106 -9.09 6.71 -11.31
N SER A 107 -8.85 7.48 -10.25
CA SER A 107 -8.71 8.94 -10.24
C SER A 107 -7.88 9.34 -9.02
N PRO A 108 -7.34 10.57 -8.93
CA PRO A 108 -6.63 11.01 -7.74
C PRO A 108 -7.53 10.89 -6.50
N GLN A 109 -7.07 10.16 -5.48
CA GLN A 109 -7.82 9.93 -4.23
C GLN A 109 -6.95 10.29 -3.02
N VAL A 110 -7.59 10.64 -1.91
CA VAL A 110 -6.95 10.69 -0.59
C VAL A 110 -7.16 9.33 0.07
N VAL A 111 -6.08 8.58 0.30
CA VAL A 111 -6.13 7.34 1.08
C VAL A 111 -5.86 7.67 2.54
N ALA A 112 -6.71 7.15 3.43
CA ALA A 112 -6.62 7.36 4.87
C ALA A 112 -6.40 6.05 5.65
N ALA A 113 -6.68 4.91 5.03
CA ALA A 113 -6.47 3.59 5.59
C ALA A 113 -6.33 2.53 4.48
N TYR A 114 -5.81 1.37 4.84
CA TYR A 114 -5.82 0.19 3.98
C TYR A 114 -6.24 -1.05 4.78
N GLY A 115 -6.50 -2.14 4.07
CA GLY A 115 -6.66 -3.47 4.63
C GLY A 115 -5.91 -4.47 3.77
N LEU A 116 -5.28 -5.43 4.42
CA LEU A 116 -4.61 -6.57 3.78
C LEU A 116 -5.35 -7.84 4.17
N MET A 117 -5.49 -8.79 3.24
CA MET A 117 -6.10 -10.09 3.54
C MET A 117 -5.10 -11.22 3.34
N THR A 118 -4.98 -12.08 4.34
CA THR A 118 -4.12 -13.28 4.26
C THR A 118 -4.60 -14.21 3.14
N ALA A 119 -3.71 -14.76 2.31
CA ALA A 119 -4.07 -15.74 1.28
C ALA A 119 -4.60 -17.07 1.85
N ASN A 120 -5.03 -18.02 1.02
CA ASN A 120 -5.55 -19.33 1.44
C ASN A 120 -4.50 -20.40 1.83
N ASP A 121 -3.20 -20.12 1.68
CA ASP A 121 -2.10 -21.11 1.65
C ASP A 121 -1.14 -21.01 2.87
N VAL A 122 0.15 -20.68 2.67
CA VAL A 122 1.18 -20.77 3.70
C VAL A 122 1.25 -19.52 4.59
N GLU A 123 0.96 -19.67 5.88
CA GLU A 123 1.01 -18.59 6.88
C GLU A 123 2.36 -17.86 6.97
N ARG A 124 3.47 -18.57 6.72
CA ARG A 124 4.82 -18.01 6.81
C ARG A 124 5.09 -16.94 5.75
N ARG A 125 4.24 -16.85 4.73
CA ARG A 125 4.34 -15.91 3.60
C ARG A 125 3.51 -14.64 3.81
N ASP A 126 2.80 -14.53 4.93
CA ASP A 126 2.01 -13.34 5.23
C ASP A 126 2.95 -12.15 5.51
N PRO A 127 2.75 -11.00 4.85
CA PRO A 127 3.50 -9.80 5.18
C PRO A 127 3.23 -9.36 6.63
N VAL A 128 4.31 -9.04 7.33
CA VAL A 128 4.29 -8.52 8.72
C VAL A 128 5.06 -7.22 8.86
N SER A 129 5.84 -6.79 7.86
CA SER A 129 6.50 -5.47 7.88
C SER A 129 6.52 -4.84 6.50
N TRP A 130 6.18 -3.55 6.43
CA TRP A 130 6.08 -2.79 5.19
C TRP A 130 6.08 -1.29 5.41
N GLU A 131 6.43 -0.57 4.34
CA GLU A 131 6.17 0.86 4.17
C GLU A 131 4.98 1.04 3.22
N PHE A 132 4.02 1.91 3.58
CA PHE A 132 2.97 2.36 2.68
C PHE A 132 3.18 3.84 2.36
N SER A 133 3.25 4.17 1.07
CA SER A 133 3.64 5.50 0.58
C SER A 133 2.74 5.95 -0.56
N ARG A 134 2.63 7.27 -0.74
CA ARG A 134 1.98 7.90 -1.90
C ARG A 134 3.00 8.65 -2.75
N ASN A 135 2.74 8.76 -4.04
CA ASN A 135 3.51 9.64 -4.91
C ASN A 135 2.98 11.08 -4.82
N VAL A 136 3.86 12.04 -4.57
CA VAL A 136 3.57 13.48 -4.63
C VAL A 136 4.60 14.11 -5.56
N GLU A 137 4.16 14.47 -6.76
CA GLU A 137 5.00 15.16 -7.76
C GLU A 137 6.30 14.42 -8.11
N GLY A 138 6.26 13.08 -8.13
CA GLY A 138 7.41 12.22 -8.44
C GLY A 138 8.13 11.69 -7.19
N GLU A 139 7.88 12.25 -6.02
CA GLU A 139 8.50 11.83 -4.76
C GLU A 139 7.59 10.90 -3.96
N TRP A 140 8.18 9.88 -3.32
CA TRP A 140 7.43 8.96 -2.46
C TRP A 140 7.40 9.49 -1.04
N VAL A 141 6.20 9.82 -0.56
CA VAL A 141 5.96 10.27 0.81
C VAL A 141 5.39 9.12 1.62
N VAL A 142 6.09 8.75 2.69
CA VAL A 142 5.68 7.69 3.62
C VAL A 142 4.43 8.12 4.38
N MET A 143 3.42 7.24 4.37
CA MET A 143 2.16 7.41 5.08
C MET A 143 2.08 6.49 6.30
N ASP A 144 2.67 5.31 6.19
CA ASP A 144 2.68 4.31 7.26
C ASP A 144 3.94 3.45 7.22
N THR A 145 4.34 2.96 8.38
CA THR A 145 5.40 1.97 8.52
C THR A 145 4.98 0.98 9.59
N GLN A 146 4.94 -0.28 9.21
CA GLN A 146 4.60 -1.38 10.10
C GLN A 146 5.81 -2.29 10.25
N ASP A 147 6.10 -2.66 11.50
CA ASP A 147 7.15 -3.61 11.87
C ASP A 147 6.54 -4.70 12.75
N ASP A 148 6.84 -5.97 12.42
CA ASP A 148 6.26 -7.16 13.05
C ASP A 148 4.75 -7.10 13.38
N PHE A 149 3.94 -6.59 12.45
CA PHE A 149 2.49 -6.53 12.57
C PHE A 149 1.91 -7.94 12.78
N PRO A 150 1.00 -8.13 13.77
CA PRO A 150 0.45 -9.45 14.11
C PRO A 150 -0.60 -9.89 13.09
N ALA A 151 -0.16 -10.37 11.92
CA ALA A 151 -1.05 -10.95 10.93
C ALA A 151 -1.78 -12.18 11.51
N PRO A 152 -3.08 -12.39 11.24
CA PRO A 152 -3.88 -13.45 11.83
C PRO A 152 -3.42 -14.84 11.34
N MET A 153 -3.70 -15.87 12.14
CA MET A 153 -3.46 -17.27 11.74
C MET A 153 -4.58 -17.79 10.83
N ALA A 154 -5.80 -17.28 11.00
CA ALA A 154 -6.91 -17.57 10.11
C ALA A 154 -6.57 -17.12 8.68
N ARG A 155 -6.91 -17.94 7.69
CA ARG A 155 -6.70 -17.65 6.27
C ARG A 155 -7.86 -16.85 5.71
N GLN A 156 -7.65 -16.17 4.58
CA GLN A 156 -8.67 -15.32 3.95
C GLN A 156 -9.32 -14.36 4.95
N THR A 157 -8.50 -13.80 5.84
CA THR A 157 -8.91 -12.95 6.95
C THR A 157 -8.25 -11.59 6.83
N TRP A 158 -9.05 -10.55 7.01
CA TRP A 158 -8.61 -9.16 6.99
C TRP A 158 -7.72 -8.84 8.19
N TYR A 159 -6.67 -8.06 7.94
CA TYR A 159 -5.80 -7.47 8.95
C TYR A 159 -5.31 -6.11 8.50
N SER A 160 -4.69 -5.38 9.43
CA SER A 160 -4.16 -4.02 9.21
C SER A 160 -5.22 -2.95 8.91
N VAL A 161 -6.47 -3.14 9.32
CA VAL A 161 -7.50 -2.11 9.14
C VAL A 161 -7.27 -0.97 10.14
N THR A 162 -6.68 0.13 9.67
CA THR A 162 -6.70 1.40 10.39
C THR A 162 -8.13 1.95 10.35
N LEU A 163 -8.97 1.56 11.31
CA LEU A 163 -10.37 2.03 11.37
C LEU A 163 -10.47 3.52 11.78
N PRO A 164 -11.55 4.24 11.38
CA PRO A 164 -11.54 5.65 10.99
C PRO A 164 -11.59 6.69 12.12
N SER A 165 -11.16 6.38 13.34
CA SER A 165 -10.95 7.45 14.35
C SER A 165 -9.55 8.06 14.28
N MET A 166 -8.60 7.37 13.65
CA MET A 166 -7.19 7.75 13.53
C MET A 166 -6.66 7.29 12.17
N GLY A 167 -7.19 7.82 11.06
CA GLY A 167 -6.53 7.62 9.75
C GLY A 167 -5.06 8.07 9.81
N PHE A 168 -4.26 7.80 8.76
CA PHE A 168 -2.90 8.35 8.69
C PHE A 168 -2.93 9.82 9.08
N ALA A 169 -2.01 10.25 9.95
CA ALA A 169 -1.92 11.65 10.32
C ALA A 169 -1.80 12.45 9.02
N LEU A 170 -2.86 13.17 8.63
CA LEU A 170 -2.91 13.90 7.36
C LEU A 170 -1.93 15.09 7.34
N TYR A 171 -1.18 15.26 8.43
CA TYR A 171 -0.13 16.23 8.65
C TYR A 171 1.00 15.57 9.44
N SER A 172 2.12 15.27 8.78
CA SER A 172 3.43 15.22 9.44
C SER A 172 4.15 16.53 9.08
N PRO A 173 4.80 17.21 10.04
CA PRO A 173 5.40 18.54 9.86
C PRO A 173 6.54 18.58 8.84
#